data_AF-A0A0G4H3W9-F1
#
_entry.id   AF-A0A0G4H3W9-F1
#
_cell.length_a   1.000
_cell.length_b   1.000
_cell.length_c   1.000
_cell.angle_alpha   90.00
_cell.angle_beta   90.00
_cell.angle_gamma   90.00
#
_symmetry.space_group_name_H-M   'P 1'
#
loop_
_entity.id
_entity.type
_entity.pdbx_description
1 polymer ?
#
loop_
_entity_poly.entity_id
_entity_poly.type
_entity_poly.pdbx_seq_one_letter_code
_entity_poly.pdbx_strand_id
1 'polypeptide(L)'
;MRERMAAVGRRKHVEAARLRLKAALGELRRRQGVIRQAYHARRVKLTEMRRRVVKRSKAVAKKMGHGLVGMWHKYGWIGIGTYLSVYVSTLSLLFAAVNTGIFTADDAKRYLESLPEFFSKHIDASKLSSGVDTVWGRFLVAWVLTKIVEPARALTTVALVPLVLRVMGRGGPAGQRAGALLKKAAGSKAGGGATADKAKGT
;
A
#
# COMPACT_ATOMS: atom_id res chain seq x y z
N MET A 1 65.58 57.23 -30.26
CA MET A 1 64.40 56.82 -31.07
C MET A 1 63.84 55.43 -30.70
N ARG A 2 64.66 54.40 -30.43
CA ARG A 2 64.19 53.03 -30.13
C ARG A 2 63.32 52.91 -28.86
N GLU A 3 63.58 53.69 -27.81
CA GLU A 3 62.77 53.66 -26.58
C GLU A 3 61.35 54.21 -26.74
N ARG A 4 61.17 55.23 -27.60
CA ARG A 4 59.84 55.80 -27.88
C ARG A 4 58.95 54.81 -28.65
N MET A 5 59.53 54.01 -29.54
CA MET A 5 58.82 52.95 -30.28
C MET A 5 58.39 51.80 -29.34
N ALA A 6 59.24 51.40 -28.39
CA ALA A 6 58.90 50.38 -27.40
C ALA A 6 57.76 50.81 -26.45
N ALA A 7 57.71 52.10 -26.07
CA ALA A 7 56.64 52.64 -25.24
C ALA A 7 55.27 52.67 -25.96
N VAL A 8 55.25 52.92 -27.27
CA VAL A 8 54.01 52.91 -28.09
C VAL A 8 53.49 51.47 -28.27
N GLY A 9 54.36 50.49 -28.46
CA GLY A 9 53.99 49.08 -28.51
C GLY A 9 53.30 48.62 -27.22
N ARG A 10 53.87 48.95 -26.05
CA ARG A 10 53.29 48.62 -24.74
C ARG A 10 51.90 49.22 -24.53
N ARG A 11 51.65 50.46 -24.97
CA ARG A 11 50.31 51.09 -24.85
C ARG A 11 49.26 50.39 -25.72
N LYS A 12 49.60 50.01 -26.95
CA LYS A 12 48.69 49.26 -27.84
C LYS A 12 48.31 47.89 -27.27
N HIS A 13 49.27 47.18 -26.67
CA HIS A 13 48.99 45.90 -26.01
C HIS A 13 48.06 46.05 -24.79
N VAL A 14 48.23 47.12 -24.00
CA VAL A 14 47.37 47.40 -22.85
C VAL A 14 45.94 47.77 -23.28
N GLU A 15 45.76 48.54 -24.34
CA GLU A 15 44.43 48.86 -24.87
C GLU A 15 43.75 47.64 -25.50
N ALA A 16 44.48 46.84 -26.26
CA ALA A 16 43.98 45.58 -26.80
C ALA A 16 43.55 44.62 -25.67
N ALA A 17 44.32 44.55 -24.58
CA ALA A 17 43.96 43.78 -23.39
C ALA A 17 42.69 44.30 -22.71
N ARG A 18 42.53 45.62 -22.58
CA ARG A 18 41.31 46.23 -22.01
C ARG A 18 40.06 45.96 -22.86
N LEU A 19 40.17 46.04 -24.18
CA LEU A 19 39.06 45.73 -25.10
C LEU A 19 38.63 44.27 -25.01
N ARG A 20 39.60 43.34 -24.99
CA ARG A 20 39.35 41.90 -24.79
C ARG A 20 38.70 41.62 -23.43
N LEU A 21 39.17 42.30 -22.37
CA LEU A 21 38.62 42.15 -21.03
C LEU A 21 37.15 42.64 -20.96
N LYS A 22 36.84 43.80 -21.55
CA LYS A 22 35.46 44.31 -21.63
C LYS A 22 34.55 43.38 -22.42
N ALA A 23 35.02 42.86 -23.55
CA ALA A 23 34.27 41.88 -24.33
C ALA A 23 34.00 40.59 -23.54
N ALA A 24 35.02 40.06 -22.86
CA ALA A 24 34.90 38.87 -22.02
C ALA A 24 33.93 39.07 -20.83
N LEU A 25 33.96 40.24 -20.18
CA LEU A 25 33.03 40.59 -19.10
C LEU A 25 31.59 40.72 -19.60
N GLY A 26 31.39 41.31 -20.79
CA GLY A 26 30.08 41.37 -21.44
C GLY A 26 29.50 39.99 -21.70
N GLU A 27 30.32 39.06 -22.19
CA GLU A 27 29.94 37.68 -22.47
C GLU A 27 29.59 36.90 -21.19
N LEU A 28 30.38 37.06 -20.13
CA LEU A 28 30.10 36.45 -18.82
C LEU A 28 28.77 36.94 -18.22
N ARG A 29 28.48 38.25 -18.34
CA ARG A 29 27.21 38.82 -17.85
C ARG A 29 26.01 38.25 -18.61
N ARG A 30 26.12 38.04 -19.93
CA ARG A 30 25.08 37.38 -20.73
C ARG A 30 24.87 35.92 -20.30
N ARG A 31 25.96 35.16 -20.12
CA ARG A 31 25.90 33.75 -19.69
C ARG A 31 25.26 33.60 -18.30
N GLN A 32 25.59 34.49 -17.35
CA GLN A 32 24.99 34.47 -16.03
C GLN A 32 23.47 34.73 -16.05
N GLY A 33 22.99 35.62 -16.93
CA GLY A 33 21.57 35.88 -17.13
C GLY A 33 20.81 34.63 -17.61
N VAL A 34 21.37 33.92 -18.60
CA VAL A 34 20.78 32.69 -19.15
C VAL A 34 20.74 31.58 -18.09
N ILE A 35 21.82 31.40 -17.32
CA ILE A 35 21.88 30.38 -16.26
C ILE A 35 20.84 30.65 -15.16
N ARG A 36 20.68 31.90 -14.74
CA ARG A 36 19.65 32.27 -13.75
C ARG A 36 18.23 32.00 -14.27
N GLN A 37 17.94 32.39 -15.51
CA GLN A 37 16.63 32.12 -16.13
C GLN A 37 16.35 30.62 -16.25
N ALA A 38 17.34 29.84 -16.69
CA ALA A 38 17.24 28.38 -16.78
C ALA A 38 16.99 27.74 -15.40
N TYR A 39 17.61 28.25 -14.34
CA TYR A 39 17.41 27.78 -12.98
C TYR A 39 15.99 28.05 -12.48
N HIS A 40 15.47 29.26 -12.69
CA HIS A 40 14.10 29.60 -12.32
C HIS A 40 13.06 28.79 -13.10
N ALA A 41 13.25 28.62 -14.42
CA ALA A 41 12.38 27.78 -15.24
C ALA A 41 12.33 26.33 -14.74
N ARG A 42 13.48 25.75 -14.35
CA ARG A 42 13.54 24.40 -13.76
C ARG A 42 12.79 24.30 -12.43
N ARG A 43 12.95 25.28 -11.54
CA ARG A 43 12.25 25.32 -10.24
C ARG A 43 10.73 25.39 -10.40
N VAL A 44 10.23 26.21 -11.33
CA VAL A 44 8.80 26.30 -11.64
C VAL A 44 8.28 24.97 -12.21
N LYS A 45 9.00 24.39 -13.19
CA LYS A 45 8.64 23.09 -13.79
C LYS A 45 8.60 21.96 -12.77
N LEU A 46 9.58 21.89 -11.85
CA LEU A 46 9.61 20.90 -10.77
C LEU A 46 8.42 21.05 -9.82
N THR A 47 8.06 22.29 -9.49
CA THR A 47 6.92 22.58 -8.60
C THR A 47 5.60 22.16 -9.25
N GLU A 48 5.46 22.39 -10.55
CA GLU A 48 4.30 21.95 -11.32
C GLU A 48 4.22 20.42 -11.43
N MET A 49 5.34 19.75 -11.72
CA MET A 49 5.41 18.28 -11.74
C MET A 49 5.04 17.69 -10.38
N ARG A 50 5.56 18.25 -9.28
CA ARG A 50 5.19 17.83 -7.91
C ARG A 50 3.69 18.00 -7.68
N ARG A 51 3.09 19.14 -8.06
CA ARG A 51 1.64 19.36 -7.94
C ARG A 51 0.84 18.33 -8.74
N ARG A 52 1.25 17.99 -9.96
CA ARG A 52 0.58 16.98 -10.79
C ARG A 52 0.68 15.58 -10.16
N VAL A 53 1.85 15.20 -9.66
CA VAL A 53 2.06 13.91 -8.96
C VAL A 53 1.19 13.84 -7.71
N VAL A 54 1.16 14.89 -6.89
CA VAL A 54 0.32 14.94 -5.68
C VAL A 54 -1.17 14.90 -6.01
N LYS A 55 -1.63 15.60 -7.05
CA LYS A 55 -3.04 15.53 -7.49
C LYS A 55 -3.40 14.13 -7.99
N ARG A 56 -2.52 13.50 -8.78
CA ARG A 56 -2.71 12.13 -9.27
C ARG A 56 -2.72 11.12 -8.12
N SER A 57 -1.78 11.23 -7.17
CA SER A 57 -1.73 10.33 -6.02
C SER A 57 -2.96 10.47 -5.12
N LYS A 58 -3.41 11.71 -4.85
CA LYS A 58 -4.67 11.94 -4.11
C LYS A 58 -5.89 11.38 -4.84
N ALA A 59 -5.97 11.52 -6.15
CA ALA A 59 -7.09 10.98 -6.94
C ALA A 59 -7.09 9.44 -6.95
N VAL A 60 -5.92 8.82 -7.13
CA VAL A 60 -5.76 7.35 -7.05
C VAL A 60 -6.07 6.86 -5.64
N ALA A 61 -5.54 7.51 -4.60
CA ALA A 61 -5.82 7.16 -3.21
C ALA A 61 -7.30 7.33 -2.87
N LYS A 62 -7.97 8.39 -3.35
CA LYS A 62 -9.41 8.56 -3.16
C LYS A 62 -10.21 7.47 -3.89
N LYS A 63 -9.83 7.12 -5.12
CA LYS A 63 -10.50 6.06 -5.90
C LYS A 63 -10.29 4.68 -5.27
N MET A 64 -9.06 4.36 -4.86
CA MET A 64 -8.73 3.12 -4.16
C MET A 64 -9.39 3.07 -2.78
N GLY A 65 -9.35 4.16 -2.01
CA GLY A 65 -9.98 4.25 -0.70
C GLY A 65 -11.49 4.02 -0.77
N HIS A 66 -12.19 4.65 -1.71
CA HIS A 66 -13.63 4.44 -1.89
C HIS A 66 -13.97 2.99 -2.31
N GLY A 67 -13.12 2.39 -3.16
CA GLY A 67 -13.26 0.98 -3.57
C GLY A 67 -13.00 0.00 -2.43
N LEU A 68 -11.93 0.22 -1.66
CA LEU A 68 -11.54 -0.61 -0.51
C LEU A 68 -12.56 -0.52 0.62
N VAL A 69 -13.06 0.67 0.94
CA VAL A 69 -14.13 0.85 1.94
C VAL A 69 -15.41 0.14 1.49
N GLY A 70 -15.78 0.26 0.22
CA GLY A 70 -16.93 -0.46 -0.34
C GLY A 70 -16.76 -1.99 -0.33
N MET A 71 -15.55 -2.48 -0.58
CA MET A 71 -15.22 -3.91 -0.47
C MET A 71 -15.19 -4.38 0.98
N TRP A 72 -14.70 -3.58 1.92
CA TRP A 72 -14.71 -3.88 3.35
C TRP A 72 -16.13 -4.03 3.88
N HIS A 73 -17.05 -3.13 3.50
CA HIS A 73 -18.46 -3.28 3.87
C HIS A 73 -19.13 -4.52 3.28
N LYS A 74 -18.74 -4.94 2.06
CA LYS A 74 -19.34 -6.09 1.37
C LYS A 74 -18.72 -7.45 1.77
N TYR A 75 -17.42 -7.47 2.01
CA TYR A 75 -16.63 -8.69 2.14
C TYR A 75 -15.84 -8.76 3.45
N GLY A 76 -15.70 -7.67 4.19
CA GLY A 76 -14.86 -7.61 5.40
C GLY A 76 -15.29 -8.63 6.44
N TRP A 77 -16.59 -8.68 6.78
CA TRP A 77 -17.10 -9.67 7.74
C TRP A 77 -16.95 -11.12 7.25
N ILE A 78 -17.14 -11.36 5.95
CA ILE A 78 -16.98 -12.70 5.36
C ILE A 78 -15.50 -13.12 5.35
N GLY A 79 -14.60 -12.19 5.05
CA GLY A 79 -13.16 -12.39 5.12
C GLY A 79 -12.69 -12.69 6.53
N ILE A 80 -13.19 -11.95 7.53
CA ILE A 80 -12.91 -12.20 8.95
C ILE A 80 -13.43 -13.58 9.36
N GLY A 81 -14.68 -13.91 9.02
CA GLY A 81 -15.26 -15.22 9.31
C GLY A 81 -14.47 -16.37 8.67
N THR A 82 -14.10 -16.21 7.40
CA THR A 82 -13.28 -17.21 6.67
C THR A 82 -11.90 -17.37 7.32
N TYR A 83 -11.24 -16.26 7.65
CA TYR A 83 -9.94 -16.27 8.34
C TYR A 83 -10.03 -16.99 9.68
N LEU A 84 -11.05 -16.67 10.48
CA LEU A 84 -11.27 -17.29 11.78
C LEU A 84 -11.57 -18.79 11.65
N SER A 85 -12.40 -19.19 10.68
CA SER A 85 -12.67 -20.61 10.42
C SER A 85 -11.41 -21.37 10.02
N VAL A 86 -10.59 -20.81 9.11
CA VAL A 86 -9.31 -21.41 8.72
C VAL A 86 -8.35 -21.46 9.90
N TYR A 87 -8.32 -20.42 10.75
CA TYR A 87 -7.53 -20.41 11.98
C TYR A 87 -7.93 -21.54 12.92
N VAL A 88 -9.22 -21.64 13.26
CA VAL A 88 -9.73 -22.67 14.18
C VAL A 88 -9.48 -24.06 13.61
N SER A 89 -9.76 -24.30 12.32
CA SER A 89 -9.50 -25.61 11.71
C SER A 89 -8.01 -25.98 11.71
N THR A 90 -7.13 -25.01 11.45
CA THR A 90 -5.68 -25.24 11.48
C THR A 90 -5.18 -25.53 12.89
N LEU A 91 -5.65 -24.77 13.88
CA LEU A 91 -5.32 -24.97 15.29
C LEU A 91 -5.82 -26.33 15.78
N SER A 92 -7.06 -26.71 15.45
CA SER A 92 -7.61 -28.02 15.79
C SER A 92 -6.82 -29.17 15.16
N LEU A 93 -6.39 -29.04 13.90
CA LEU A 93 -5.59 -30.05 13.22
C LEU A 93 -4.20 -30.19 13.87
N LEU A 94 -3.53 -29.08 14.17
CA LEU A 94 -2.24 -29.10 14.85
C LEU A 94 -2.36 -29.63 16.29
N PHE A 95 -3.43 -29.26 16.99
CA PHE A 95 -3.70 -29.79 18.32
C PHE A 95 -3.91 -31.31 18.29
N ALA A 96 -4.68 -31.81 17.32
CA ALA A 96 -4.84 -33.25 17.11
C ALA A 96 -3.50 -33.93 16.80
N ALA A 97 -2.68 -33.34 15.93
CA ALA A 97 -1.37 -33.88 15.57
C ALA A 97 -0.38 -33.92 16.76
N VAL A 98 -0.41 -32.90 17.64
CA VAL A 98 0.34 -32.93 18.90
C VAL A 98 -0.22 -33.98 19.85
N ASN A 99 -1.56 -34.11 19.92
CA ASN A 99 -2.21 -35.11 20.76
C ASN A 99 -1.92 -36.56 20.35
N THR A 100 -1.70 -36.81 19.05
CA THR A 100 -1.28 -38.12 18.52
C THR A 100 0.23 -38.34 18.57
N GLY A 101 1.01 -37.34 19.03
CA GLY A 101 2.47 -37.42 19.09
C GLY A 101 3.19 -37.27 17.76
N ILE A 102 2.52 -36.79 16.70
CA ILE A 102 3.15 -36.49 15.40
C ILE A 102 4.08 -35.28 15.54
N PHE A 103 3.71 -34.30 16.38
CA PHE A 103 4.54 -33.15 16.73
C PHE A 103 4.81 -33.14 18.22
N THR A 104 6.07 -32.91 18.59
CA THR A 104 6.52 -32.91 19.98
C THR A 104 6.89 -31.50 20.46
N ALA A 105 7.10 -31.36 21.76
CA ALA A 105 7.58 -30.12 22.36
C ALA A 105 8.91 -29.66 21.75
N ASP A 106 9.78 -30.62 21.42
CA ASP A 106 11.12 -30.35 20.93
C ASP A 106 11.11 -29.82 19.50
N ASP A 107 10.15 -30.25 18.67
CA ASP A 107 9.94 -29.67 17.35
C ASP A 107 9.58 -28.18 17.49
N ALA A 108 8.62 -27.84 18.35
CA ALA A 108 8.23 -26.45 18.57
C ALA A 108 9.37 -25.59 19.15
N LYS A 109 10.22 -26.15 20.02
CA LYS A 109 11.41 -25.47 20.56
C LYS A 109 12.44 -25.16 19.49
N ARG A 110 12.81 -26.15 18.67
CA ARG A 110 13.77 -25.98 17.56
C ARG A 110 13.34 -24.87 16.61
N TYR A 111 12.03 -24.73 16.37
CA TYR A 111 11.51 -23.64 15.55
C TYR A 111 11.44 -22.30 16.29
N LEU A 112 11.12 -22.27 17.59
CA LEU A 112 11.19 -21.04 18.40
C LEU A 112 12.59 -20.43 18.44
N GLU A 113 13.62 -21.28 18.48
CA GLU A 113 15.03 -20.86 18.41
C GLU A 113 15.41 -20.29 17.03
N SER A 114 14.73 -20.73 15.97
CA SER A 114 14.92 -20.22 14.60
C SER A 114 14.14 -18.93 14.28
N LEU A 115 13.25 -18.49 15.17
CA LEU A 115 12.45 -17.28 14.99
C LEU A 115 13.22 -16.02 15.44
N PRO A 116 12.86 -14.84 14.92
CA PRO A 116 13.50 -13.58 15.33
C PRO A 116 13.38 -13.34 16.84
N GLU A 117 14.37 -12.65 17.43
CA GLU A 117 14.50 -12.34 18.88
C GLU A 117 13.22 -11.81 19.57
N PHE A 118 12.26 -11.29 18.81
CA PHE A 118 10.96 -10.85 19.31
C PHE A 118 10.16 -11.97 19.99
N PHE A 119 10.22 -13.21 19.50
CA PHE A 119 9.43 -14.32 20.06
C PHE A 119 10.15 -15.05 21.21
N SER A 120 11.47 -15.17 21.15
CA SER A 120 12.27 -15.82 22.20
C SER A 120 12.24 -15.07 23.53
N LYS A 121 12.03 -13.74 23.50
CA LYS A 121 11.92 -12.92 24.71
C LYS A 121 10.55 -13.01 25.41
N HIS A 122 9.51 -13.44 24.69
CA HIS A 122 8.13 -13.50 25.21
C HIS A 122 7.63 -14.93 25.46
N ILE A 123 8.34 -15.94 25.00
CA ILE A 123 7.98 -17.36 25.18
C ILE A 123 9.16 -18.10 25.78
N ASP A 124 9.05 -18.45 27.06
CA ASP A 124 10.01 -19.33 27.73
C ASP A 124 9.89 -20.75 27.17
N ALA A 125 10.84 -21.15 26.31
CA ALA A 125 10.92 -22.49 25.75
C ALA A 125 10.97 -23.60 26.82
N SER A 126 11.48 -23.29 28.02
CA SER A 126 11.51 -24.20 29.18
C SER A 126 10.12 -24.56 29.70
N LYS A 127 9.14 -23.64 29.60
CA LYS A 127 7.73 -23.88 29.98
C LYS A 127 6.97 -24.70 28.95
N LEU A 128 7.51 -24.82 27.73
CA LEU A 128 6.91 -25.62 26.67
C LEU A 128 7.07 -27.12 26.94
N SER A 129 8.19 -27.56 27.51
CA SER A 129 8.45 -28.99 27.81
C SER A 129 7.86 -29.49 29.12
N SER A 130 7.70 -28.63 30.13
CA SER A 130 7.25 -29.08 31.45
C SER A 130 5.74 -29.37 31.53
N GLY A 131 4.98 -29.11 30.45
CA GLY A 131 3.52 -29.22 30.44
C GLY A 131 2.90 -30.00 29.29
N VAL A 132 3.66 -30.61 28.37
CA VAL A 132 3.11 -31.30 27.18
C VAL A 132 2.24 -32.52 27.53
N ASP A 133 2.39 -33.06 28.72
CA ASP A 133 1.51 -34.12 29.22
C ASP A 133 0.11 -33.61 29.59
N THR A 134 -0.04 -32.30 29.74
CA THR A 134 -1.32 -31.64 30.01
C THR A 134 -1.99 -31.16 28.71
N VAL A 135 -3.33 -31.14 28.71
CA VAL A 135 -4.14 -30.58 27.60
C VAL A 135 -3.70 -29.16 27.25
N TRP A 136 -3.37 -28.35 28.27
CA TRP A 136 -2.92 -26.97 28.09
C TRP A 136 -1.52 -26.86 27.48
N GLY A 137 -0.59 -27.75 27.81
CA GLY A 137 0.72 -27.76 27.16
C GLY A 137 0.64 -28.23 25.71
N ARG A 138 -0.19 -29.23 25.40
CA ARG A 138 -0.46 -29.63 24.00
C ARG A 138 -1.07 -28.50 23.19
N PHE A 139 -1.99 -27.75 23.81
CA PHE A 139 -2.58 -26.56 23.22
C PHE A 139 -1.55 -25.47 22.97
N LEU A 140 -0.65 -25.23 23.93
CA LEU A 140 0.41 -24.22 23.79
C LEU A 140 1.40 -24.58 22.68
N VAL A 141 1.82 -25.85 22.59
CA VAL A 141 2.66 -26.35 21.49
C VAL A 141 1.96 -26.17 20.15
N ALA A 142 0.69 -26.58 20.03
CA ALA A 142 -0.08 -26.39 18.81
C ALA A 142 -0.22 -24.89 18.44
N TRP A 143 -0.44 -24.02 19.42
CA TRP A 143 -0.53 -22.58 19.22
C TRP A 143 0.80 -22.00 18.72
N VAL A 144 1.94 -22.40 19.27
CA VAL A 144 3.26 -22.00 18.77
C VAL A 144 3.44 -22.45 17.32
N LEU A 145 3.09 -23.71 17.00
CA LEU A 145 3.14 -24.21 15.62
C LEU A 145 2.23 -23.40 14.69
N THR A 146 1.06 -22.92 15.15
CA THR A 146 0.19 -22.08 14.32
C THR A 146 0.79 -20.72 13.95
N LYS A 147 1.78 -20.23 14.70
CA LYS A 147 2.51 -19.00 14.37
C LYS A 147 3.44 -19.19 13.17
N ILE A 148 4.01 -20.38 13.03
CA ILE A 148 4.83 -20.72 11.86
C ILE A 148 3.96 -20.77 10.60
N VAL A 149 2.74 -21.28 10.73
CA VAL A 149 1.79 -21.41 9.61
C VAL A 149 1.11 -20.06 9.28
N GLU A 150 1.39 -18.97 9.99
CA GLU A 150 0.73 -17.66 9.77
C GLU A 150 0.81 -17.13 8.32
N PRO A 151 1.98 -17.09 7.65
CA PRO A 151 2.07 -16.60 6.28
C PRO A 151 1.28 -17.48 5.30
N ALA A 152 1.39 -18.79 5.45
CA ALA A 152 0.64 -19.74 4.64
C ALA A 152 -0.87 -19.60 4.88
N ARG A 153 -1.30 -19.43 6.14
CA ARG A 153 -2.71 -19.24 6.52
C ARG A 153 -3.30 -17.97 5.92
N ALA A 154 -2.55 -16.87 5.92
CA ALA A 154 -2.97 -15.64 5.29
C ALA A 154 -3.19 -15.83 3.78
N LEU A 155 -2.25 -16.50 3.09
CA LEU A 155 -2.37 -16.82 1.66
C LEU A 155 -3.56 -17.74 1.36
N THR A 156 -3.72 -18.81 2.13
CA THR A 156 -4.84 -19.76 1.97
C THR A 156 -6.19 -19.06 2.19
N THR A 157 -6.28 -18.16 3.18
CA THR A 157 -7.50 -17.39 3.41
C THR A 157 -7.83 -16.49 2.21
N VAL A 158 -6.84 -15.75 1.68
CA VAL A 158 -7.05 -14.89 0.51
C VAL A 158 -7.51 -15.70 -0.70
N ALA A 159 -6.97 -16.91 -0.90
CA ALA A 159 -7.38 -17.81 -1.97
C ALA A 159 -8.80 -18.41 -1.76
N LEU A 160 -9.19 -18.68 -0.50
CA LEU A 160 -10.48 -19.30 -0.16
C LEU A 160 -11.64 -18.30 -0.15
N VAL A 161 -11.42 -17.04 0.21
CA VAL A 161 -12.47 -16.00 0.25
C VAL A 161 -13.34 -15.96 -1.03
N PRO A 162 -12.80 -15.92 -2.26
CA PRO A 162 -13.62 -15.94 -3.48
C PRO A 162 -14.42 -17.24 -3.66
N LEU A 163 -13.92 -18.37 -3.16
CA LEU A 163 -14.62 -19.67 -3.21
C LEU A 163 -15.78 -19.71 -2.22
N VAL A 164 -15.56 -19.27 -0.98
CA VAL A 164 -16.60 -19.16 0.05
C VAL A 164 -17.72 -18.22 -0.40
N LEU A 165 -17.38 -17.12 -1.08
CA LEU A 165 -18.36 -16.20 -1.66
C LEU A 165 -19.23 -16.83 -2.74
N ARG A 166 -18.67 -17.75 -3.55
CA ARG A 166 -19.44 -18.49 -4.56
C ARG A 166 -20.40 -19.48 -3.91
N VAL A 167 -19.94 -20.22 -2.88
CA VAL A 167 -20.74 -21.23 -2.18
C VAL A 167 -21.88 -20.59 -1.38
N MET A 168 -21.65 -19.44 -0.74
CA MET A 168 -22.71 -18.69 -0.02
C MET A 168 -23.69 -17.95 -0.95
N GLY A 169 -23.65 -18.17 -2.27
CA GLY A 169 -24.60 -17.59 -3.24
C GLY A 169 -24.47 -16.08 -3.47
N ARG A 170 -23.57 -15.38 -2.75
CA ARG A 170 -23.30 -13.95 -2.91
C ARG A 170 -22.34 -13.62 -4.08
N GLY A 171 -21.66 -14.63 -4.63
CA GLY A 171 -20.82 -14.53 -5.84
C GLY A 171 -21.37 -15.24 -7.08
N GLY A 172 -22.56 -15.85 -7.00
CA GLY A 172 -23.22 -16.54 -8.12
C GLY A 172 -24.31 -15.72 -8.82
N PRO A 173 -24.89 -16.21 -9.94
CA PRO A 173 -25.96 -15.54 -10.69
C PRO A 173 -27.17 -15.11 -9.84
N ALA A 174 -27.43 -15.83 -8.74
CA ALA A 174 -28.50 -15.51 -7.78
C ALA A 174 -28.24 -14.22 -6.98
N GLY A 175 -26.99 -13.94 -6.58
CA GLY A 175 -26.60 -12.70 -5.91
C GLY A 175 -26.68 -11.48 -6.84
N GLN A 176 -26.39 -11.68 -8.12
CA GLN A 176 -26.59 -10.65 -9.17
C GLN A 176 -28.08 -10.39 -9.42
N ARG A 177 -28.92 -11.43 -9.40
CA ARG A 177 -30.38 -11.32 -9.48
C ARG A 177 -30.98 -10.61 -8.27
N ALA A 178 -30.52 -10.90 -7.06
CA ALA A 178 -30.96 -10.18 -5.85
C ALA A 178 -30.57 -8.69 -5.90
N GLY A 179 -29.36 -8.36 -6.36
CA GLY A 179 -28.95 -6.98 -6.60
C GLY A 179 -29.75 -6.27 -7.69
N ALA A 180 -30.10 -6.98 -8.78
CA ALA A 180 -30.94 -6.47 -9.86
C ALA A 180 -32.40 -6.25 -9.41
N LEU A 181 -32.95 -7.15 -8.60
CA LEU A 181 -34.29 -7.04 -8.03
C LEU A 181 -34.38 -5.91 -7.00
N LEU A 182 -33.37 -5.73 -6.15
CA LEU A 182 -33.28 -4.60 -5.23
C LEU A 182 -33.17 -3.26 -5.97
N LYS A 183 -32.41 -3.22 -7.07
CA LYS A 183 -32.30 -2.02 -7.93
C LYS A 183 -33.62 -1.72 -8.66
N LYS A 184 -34.36 -2.74 -9.09
CA LYS A 184 -35.69 -2.61 -9.69
C LYS A 184 -36.74 -2.13 -8.66
N ALA A 185 -36.69 -2.66 -7.43
CA ALA A 185 -37.56 -2.21 -6.34
C ALA A 185 -37.24 -0.77 -5.89
N ALA A 186 -35.97 -0.38 -5.87
CA ALA A 186 -35.54 0.99 -5.58
C ALA A 186 -35.90 1.98 -6.70
N GLY A 187 -35.85 1.55 -7.97
CA GLY A 187 -36.28 2.37 -9.11
C GLY A 187 -37.81 2.52 -9.21
N SER A 188 -38.58 1.52 -8.80
CA SER A 188 -40.05 1.56 -8.83
C SER A 188 -40.65 2.53 -7.81
N LYS A 189 -39.93 2.87 -6.73
CA LYS A 189 -40.39 3.88 -5.74
C LYS A 189 -40.18 5.33 -6.20
N ALA A 190 -39.47 5.57 -7.31
CA ALA A 190 -39.21 6.92 -7.82
C ALA A 190 -40.21 7.40 -8.90
N GLY A 191 -41.16 6.56 -9.32
CA GLY A 191 -42.08 6.85 -10.44
C GLY A 191 -43.58 6.92 -10.11
N GLY A 192 -43.98 6.78 -8.84
CA GLY A 192 -45.39 6.61 -8.45
C GLY A 192 -46.09 7.85 -7.88
N GLY A 193 -45.59 9.07 -8.14
CA GLY A 193 -46.06 10.29 -7.47
C GLY A 193 -46.24 11.49 -8.38
N ALA A 194 -46.87 11.33 -9.55
CA ALA A 194 -47.32 12.46 -10.35
C ALA A 194 -48.42 12.03 -11.34
N THR A 195 -49.67 11.89 -10.87
CA THR A 195 -50.92 12.16 -11.64
C THR A 195 -52.15 11.76 -10.81
N ALA A 196 -52.63 12.67 -9.97
CA ALA A 196 -54.00 12.81 -9.46
C ALA A 196 -53.96 14.11 -8.65
N ASP A 197 -54.73 15.17 -8.87
CA ASP A 197 -56.05 15.29 -9.45
C ASP A 197 -56.22 16.78 -9.83
N LYS A 198 -56.50 17.03 -11.11
CA LYS A 198 -56.83 18.36 -11.66
C LYS A 198 -58.22 18.24 -12.25
N ALA A 199 -59.23 18.04 -11.40
CA ALA A 199 -60.63 18.03 -11.81
C ALA A 199 -61.56 18.45 -10.67
N LYS A 200 -61.57 19.75 -10.33
CA LYS A 200 -62.75 20.41 -9.75
C LYS A 200 -62.82 21.85 -10.27
N GLY A 201 -63.58 22.00 -11.34
CA GLY A 201 -63.91 23.24 -12.00
C GLY A 201 -65.19 23.03 -12.80
N THR A 202 -66.32 23.07 -12.09
CA THR A 202 -67.66 23.44 -12.57
C THR A 202 -68.40 23.98 -11.37
#